data_AF-A0A7G6ABH0-F1
#
_entry.id   AF-A0A7G6ABH0-F1
#
_cell.length_a   1.000
_cell.length_b   1.000
_cell.length_c   1.000
_cell.angle_alpha   90.00
_cell.angle_beta   90.00
_cell.angle_gamma   90.00
#
_symmetry.space_group_name_H-M   'P 1'
#
loop_
_entity.id
_entity.type
_entity.pdbx_description
1 polymer ?
#
loop_
_entity_poly.entity_id
_entity_poly.type
_entity_poly.pdbx_seq_one_letter_code
_entity_poly.pdbx_strand_id
1 'polypeptide(L)'
;MRRTLIKSLFAGLVSMLGAGCVEADEGPGMVLHFASLKEGVTVACRGGNLPGGNRFPGPGAIGRTKDWLNNGKTEGAAPDGRQLPEWVEFEWKEYVDEKEYSREELLALPVHVERIIIRDRVPQDVIDEATRSRREAAPGKLPDKTLWLNFVWTDGGIKFHWRLESPKVPGYVLRSGGDVIGTH
;
A
#
# COMPACT_ATOMS: atom_id res chain seq x y z
N MET A 1 9.01 -44.96 -56.55
CA MET A 1 8.44 -43.82 -57.31
C MET A 1 8.03 -42.72 -56.33
N ARG A 2 8.58 -41.50 -56.54
CA ARG A 2 8.04 -40.12 -56.31
C ARG A 2 7.19 -39.84 -55.05
N ARG A 3 7.70 -39.03 -54.09
CA ARG A 3 7.61 -37.53 -53.95
C ARG A 3 6.15 -37.07 -53.69
N THR A 4 5.77 -36.25 -52.70
CA THR A 4 6.32 -34.92 -52.30
C THR A 4 5.69 -34.45 -50.96
N LEU A 5 6.47 -33.69 -50.16
CA LEU A 5 6.06 -32.78 -49.08
C LEU A 5 5.22 -31.57 -49.58
N ILE A 6 4.46 -30.92 -48.68
CA ILE A 6 4.29 -29.45 -48.44
C ILE A 6 3.38 -29.31 -47.20
N LYS A 7 3.86 -28.91 -46.00
CA LYS A 7 4.13 -27.55 -45.47
C LYS A 7 2.90 -26.62 -45.38
N SER A 8 2.42 -26.36 -44.16
CA SER A 8 2.17 -25.01 -43.55
C SER A 8 1.43 -25.20 -42.21
N LEU A 9 2.07 -24.91 -41.07
CA LEU A 9 2.11 -23.62 -40.36
C LEU A 9 0.72 -23.15 -39.87
N PHE A 10 0.44 -23.42 -38.60
CA PHE A 10 -0.20 -22.44 -37.72
C PHE A 10 0.62 -22.36 -36.43
N ALA A 11 1.49 -21.36 -36.39
CA ALA A 11 2.08 -20.86 -35.17
C ALA A 11 1.04 -19.96 -34.48
N GLY A 12 1.00 -20.01 -33.16
CA GLY A 12 0.31 -19.01 -32.34
C GLY A 12 -0.77 -19.59 -31.45
N LEU A 13 -0.39 -20.19 -30.33
CA LEU A 13 -1.13 -19.91 -29.11
C LEU A 13 -0.16 -19.40 -28.06
N VAL A 14 -0.38 -18.13 -27.79
CA VAL A 14 0.24 -17.25 -26.81
C VAL A 14 0.47 -17.98 -25.49
N SER A 15 1.70 -17.83 -25.00
CA SER A 15 2.09 -18.00 -23.61
C SER A 15 1.05 -17.36 -22.67
N MET A 16 0.13 -18.14 -22.13
CA MET A 16 -0.58 -17.71 -20.94
C MET A 16 0.43 -17.75 -19.81
N LEU A 17 0.82 -16.54 -19.39
CA LEU A 17 1.59 -16.25 -18.20
C LEU A 17 1.09 -17.13 -17.05
N GLY A 18 2.05 -17.71 -16.34
CA GLY A 18 1.80 -18.40 -15.09
C GLY A 18 1.08 -17.46 -14.13
N ALA A 19 -0.24 -17.61 -14.02
CA ALA A 19 -0.93 -17.37 -12.78
C ALA A 19 -0.49 -18.50 -11.84
N GLY A 20 0.69 -18.32 -11.25
CA GLY A 20 1.04 -19.09 -10.06
C GLY A 20 -0.07 -18.83 -9.06
N CYS A 21 -0.84 -19.87 -8.74
CA CYS A 21 -1.69 -19.89 -7.56
C CYS A 21 -0.75 -19.74 -6.37
N VAL A 22 -0.52 -18.49 -5.96
CA VAL A 22 0.17 -18.21 -4.70
C VAL A 22 -0.81 -18.65 -3.63
N GLU A 23 -0.47 -19.72 -2.91
CA GLU A 23 -1.27 -20.18 -1.78
C GLU A 23 -1.49 -18.99 -0.82
N ALA A 24 -2.68 -18.93 -0.23
CA ALA A 24 -3.19 -17.82 0.58
C ALA A 24 -2.36 -17.53 1.85
N ASP A 25 -1.20 -18.18 1.99
CA ASP A 25 -0.30 -18.11 3.11
C ASP A 25 0.97 -17.24 2.92
N GLU A 26 1.23 -16.71 1.72
CA GLU A 26 2.60 -16.37 1.33
C GLU A 26 2.91 -14.92 0.87
N GLY A 27 2.11 -13.90 1.19
CA GLY A 27 2.46 -12.53 0.76
C GLY A 27 3.41 -11.77 1.73
N PRO A 28 3.93 -10.60 1.35
CA PRO A 28 5.13 -10.02 1.97
C PRO A 28 5.00 -9.67 3.45
N GLY A 29 3.76 -9.49 3.94
CA GLY A 29 3.56 -8.81 5.22
C GLY A 29 3.92 -7.34 5.07
N MET A 30 3.04 -6.46 5.52
CA MET A 30 3.17 -5.03 5.24
C MET A 30 2.95 -4.25 6.52
N VAL A 31 3.71 -3.18 6.64
CA VAL A 31 3.44 -2.15 7.64
C VAL A 31 2.81 -0.97 6.92
N LEU A 32 1.66 -0.54 7.40
CA LEU A 32 0.99 0.65 6.91
C LEU A 32 1.41 1.82 7.76
N HIS A 33 1.69 2.93 7.11
CA HIS A 33 1.99 4.18 7.75
C HIS A 33 1.10 5.27 7.20
N PHE A 34 0.49 6.05 8.09
CA PHE A 34 -0.45 7.10 7.75
C PHE A 34 0.00 8.41 8.40
N ALA A 35 0.11 9.45 7.58
CA ALA A 35 0.49 10.78 8.03
C ALA A 35 -0.33 11.86 7.32
N SER A 36 -0.37 13.07 7.88
CA SER A 36 -0.98 14.24 7.25
C SER A 36 0.00 15.40 7.30
N LEU A 37 0.15 16.11 6.18
CA LEU A 37 0.92 17.35 6.09
C LEU A 37 0.02 18.59 6.09
N LYS A 38 -1.30 18.42 6.12
CA LYS A 38 -2.29 19.52 6.01
C LYS A 38 -2.27 20.39 7.27
N GLU A 39 -2.07 21.70 7.11
CA GLU A 39 -2.03 22.64 8.23
C GLU A 39 -3.43 22.95 8.77
N GLY A 40 -3.58 22.92 10.10
CA GLY A 40 -4.82 23.29 10.79
C GLY A 40 -6.01 22.36 10.55
N VAL A 41 -5.79 21.17 9.98
CA VAL A 41 -6.83 20.22 9.59
C VAL A 41 -6.52 18.81 10.10
N THR A 42 -7.52 18.19 10.71
CA THR A 42 -7.52 16.77 11.04
C THR A 42 -8.22 16.02 9.92
N VAL A 43 -7.54 14.98 9.44
CA VAL A 43 -8.09 13.98 8.52
C VAL A 43 -8.65 12.83 9.32
N ALA A 44 -9.97 12.61 9.24
CA ALA A 44 -10.64 11.44 9.81
C ALA A 44 -10.90 10.39 8.73
N CYS A 45 -10.06 9.36 8.70
CA CYS A 45 -10.12 8.24 7.77
C CYS A 45 -10.28 6.92 8.51
N ARG A 46 -11.39 6.21 8.30
CA ARG A 46 -11.64 4.87 8.91
C ARG A 46 -11.13 3.72 8.04
N GLY A 47 -10.26 4.01 7.07
CA GLY A 47 -9.72 3.04 6.11
C GLY A 47 -10.36 3.16 4.74
N GLY A 48 -10.19 2.14 3.92
CA GLY A 48 -10.60 2.16 2.52
C GLY A 48 -11.30 0.89 2.05
N ASN A 49 -11.79 0.92 0.82
CA ASN A 49 -12.34 -0.24 0.13
C ASN A 49 -11.25 -0.90 -0.72
N LEU A 50 -11.27 -2.24 -0.77
CA LEU A 50 -10.43 -3.05 -1.64
C LEU A 50 -11.23 -3.56 -2.86
N PRO A 51 -10.56 -4.01 -3.95
CA PRO A 51 -11.24 -4.55 -5.13
C PRO A 51 -12.24 -5.67 -4.86
N GLY A 52 -11.99 -6.49 -3.84
CA GLY A 52 -12.86 -7.60 -3.43
C GLY A 52 -14.02 -7.20 -2.51
N GLY A 53 -14.22 -5.91 -2.23
CA GLY A 53 -15.22 -5.41 -1.27
C GLY A 53 -14.81 -5.49 0.20
N ASN A 54 -13.65 -6.08 0.49
CA ASN A 54 -13.06 -6.09 1.82
C ASN A 54 -12.60 -4.68 2.25
N ARG A 55 -12.48 -4.47 3.56
CA ARG A 55 -12.03 -3.20 4.13
C ARG A 55 -10.53 -3.19 4.35
N PHE A 56 -9.87 -2.19 3.79
CA PHE A 56 -8.52 -1.80 4.16
C PHE A 56 -8.56 -1.04 5.50
N PRO A 57 -7.62 -1.30 6.42
CA PRO A 57 -7.57 -0.60 7.70
C PRO A 57 -7.23 0.88 7.50
N GLY A 58 -7.38 1.68 8.55
CA GLY A 58 -7.10 3.10 8.46
C GLY A 58 -6.88 3.76 9.82
N PRO A 59 -6.33 4.97 9.81
CA PRO A 59 -5.69 5.55 10.98
C PRO A 59 -6.65 6.16 12.02
N GLY A 60 -7.95 6.19 11.71
CA GLY A 60 -8.91 7.04 12.41
C GLY A 60 -8.60 8.51 12.11
N ALA A 61 -8.51 9.34 13.15
CA ALA A 61 -8.17 10.75 13.02
C ALA A 61 -6.65 10.99 13.08
N ILE A 62 -6.10 11.74 12.12
CA ILE A 62 -4.70 12.18 12.11
C ILE A 62 -4.62 13.69 11.85
N GLY A 63 -3.93 14.39 12.75
CA GLY A 63 -3.57 15.79 12.56
C GLY A 63 -2.23 15.93 11.82
N ARG A 64 -1.80 17.18 11.64
CA ARG A 64 -0.54 17.49 10.96
C ARG A 64 0.69 16.89 11.64
N THR A 65 1.65 16.45 10.84
CA THR A 65 3.05 16.23 11.22
C THR A 65 4.00 17.03 10.32
N LYS A 66 5.19 17.36 10.82
CA LYS A 66 6.30 17.93 10.04
C LYS A 66 7.20 16.86 9.43
N ASP A 67 7.25 15.69 10.04
CA ASP A 67 8.03 14.54 9.57
C ASP A 67 7.04 13.41 9.28
N TRP A 68 6.59 13.32 8.04
CA TRP A 68 5.64 12.30 7.61
C TRP A 68 6.24 10.89 7.56
N LEU A 69 7.57 10.77 7.54
CA LEU A 69 8.24 9.49 7.37
C LEU A 69 8.38 8.76 8.71
N ASN A 70 8.63 9.50 9.79
CA ASN A 70 8.87 8.94 11.11
C ASN A 70 7.73 9.21 12.10
N ASN A 71 6.89 10.22 11.85
CA ASN A 71 5.75 10.52 12.71
C ASN A 71 4.44 10.26 11.95
N GLY A 72 3.52 9.59 12.61
CA GLY A 72 2.24 9.22 12.04
C GLY A 72 1.63 8.08 12.83
N LYS A 73 0.64 7.41 12.23
CA LYS A 73 0.05 6.20 12.77
C LYS A 73 0.51 5.01 11.96
N THR A 74 0.85 3.94 12.65
CA THR A 74 1.38 2.73 12.05
C THR A 74 0.51 1.55 12.42
N GLU A 75 0.18 0.73 11.43
CA GLU A 75 -0.59 -0.50 11.63
C GLU A 75 0.07 -1.66 10.90
N GLY A 76 0.11 -2.83 11.54
CA GLY A 76 0.43 -4.06 10.84
C GLY A 76 -0.77 -4.46 9.98
N ALA A 77 -0.56 -4.71 8.69
CA ALA A 77 -1.64 -5.12 7.80
C ALA A 77 -1.44 -6.54 7.29
N ALA A 78 -2.49 -7.32 7.50
CA ALA A 78 -2.70 -8.62 6.88
C ALA A 78 -4.14 -8.68 6.32
N PRO A 79 -4.50 -7.83 5.34
CA PRO A 79 -5.83 -7.83 4.77
C PRO A 79 -6.00 -9.17 4.03
N ASP A 80 -6.85 -10.04 4.59
CA ASP A 80 -7.69 -11.06 3.92
C ASP A 80 -7.15 -11.83 2.68
N GLY A 81 -5.83 -12.00 2.57
CA GLY A 81 -5.18 -12.70 1.45
C GLY A 81 -3.66 -12.46 1.30
N ARG A 82 -3.04 -11.69 2.19
CA ARG A 82 -1.57 -11.55 2.40
C ARG A 82 -0.76 -10.85 1.31
N GLN A 83 -1.26 -10.66 0.09
CA GLN A 83 -0.60 -9.93 -1.01
C GLN A 83 -0.82 -8.40 -0.96
N LEU A 84 -0.04 -7.64 -1.74
CA LEU A 84 -0.31 -6.22 -1.96
C LEU A 84 -1.66 -6.06 -2.68
N PRO A 85 -2.54 -5.17 -2.20
CA PRO A 85 -3.76 -4.84 -2.93
C PRO A 85 -3.44 -4.16 -4.27
N GLU A 86 -4.28 -4.37 -5.27
CA GLU A 86 -4.19 -3.66 -6.55
C GLU A 86 -4.36 -2.16 -6.34
N TRP A 87 -5.40 -1.79 -5.60
CA TRP A 87 -5.71 -0.43 -5.19
C TRP A 87 -6.40 -0.39 -3.83
N VAL A 88 -6.39 0.78 -3.20
CA VAL A 88 -7.21 1.10 -2.02
C VAL A 88 -7.98 2.38 -2.30
N GLU A 89 -9.29 2.36 -2.08
CA GLU A 89 -10.13 3.56 -2.18
C GLU A 89 -10.42 4.09 -0.78
N PHE A 90 -9.77 5.18 -0.40
CA PHE A 90 -9.96 5.81 0.89
C PHE A 90 -11.16 6.73 0.89
N GLU A 91 -11.86 6.72 2.02
CA GLU A 91 -12.92 7.68 2.32
C GLU A 91 -12.57 8.42 3.60
N TRP A 92 -12.56 9.75 3.57
CA TRP A 92 -12.23 10.55 4.73
C TRP A 92 -13.05 11.83 4.81
N LYS A 93 -13.02 12.44 5.99
CA LYS A 93 -13.55 13.76 6.26
C LYS A 93 -12.46 14.65 6.82
N GLU A 94 -12.61 15.94 6.64
CA GLU A 94 -11.66 16.95 7.12
C GLU A 94 -12.36 17.93 8.03
N TYR A 95 -11.73 18.26 9.16
CA TYR A 95 -12.23 19.28 10.08
C TYR A 95 -11.08 20.10 10.67
N VAL A 96 -11.38 21.35 11.02
CA VAL A 96 -10.42 22.28 11.62
C VAL A 96 -10.03 21.82 13.03
N ASP A 97 -8.72 21.72 13.31
CA ASP A 97 -8.19 21.13 14.55
C ASP A 97 -8.66 21.85 15.82
N GLU A 98 -8.72 23.18 15.78
CA GLU A 98 -9.01 24.02 16.94
C GLU A 98 -10.50 24.31 17.14
N LYS A 99 -11.35 23.80 16.23
CA LYS A 99 -12.79 23.95 16.35
C LYS A 99 -13.37 22.73 17.06
N GLU A 100 -14.17 22.97 18.10
CA GLU A 100 -15.06 21.95 18.65
C GLU A 100 -16.23 21.71 17.69
N TYR A 101 -16.48 20.43 17.38
CA TYR A 101 -17.61 20.01 16.56
C TYR A 101 -18.53 19.11 17.39
N SER A 102 -19.83 19.34 17.25
CA SER A 102 -20.83 18.35 17.61
C SER A 102 -20.73 17.11 16.71
N ARG A 103 -21.32 16.00 17.15
CA ARG A 103 -21.38 14.78 16.35
C ARG A 103 -22.13 15.01 15.04
N GLU A 104 -23.21 15.77 15.08
CA GLU A 104 -24.06 16.11 13.94
C GLU A 104 -23.27 16.92 12.90
N GLU A 105 -22.46 17.90 13.35
CA GLU A 105 -21.59 18.66 12.45
C GLU A 105 -20.54 17.75 11.81
N LEU A 106 -19.86 16.88 12.57
CA LEU A 106 -18.89 15.92 12.01
C LEU A 106 -19.53 14.98 10.98
N LEU A 107 -20.78 14.56 11.22
CA LEU A 107 -21.55 13.72 10.28
C LEU A 107 -21.99 14.48 9.03
N ALA A 108 -22.20 15.79 9.12
CA ALA A 108 -22.57 16.65 8.00
C ALA A 108 -21.37 17.09 7.13
N LEU A 109 -20.13 16.96 7.63
CA LEU A 109 -18.94 17.31 6.85
C LEU A 109 -18.87 16.54 5.52
N PRO A 110 -18.38 17.17 4.43
CA PRO A 110 -18.17 16.51 3.15
C PRO A 110 -17.31 15.26 3.27
N VAL A 111 -17.70 14.21 2.54
CA VAL A 111 -16.89 13.00 2.39
C VAL A 111 -16.01 13.17 1.15
N HIS A 112 -14.73 12.96 1.34
CA HIS A 112 -13.75 12.86 0.27
C HIS A 112 -13.50 11.40 -0.05
N VAL A 113 -13.31 11.09 -1.33
CA VAL A 113 -13.03 9.74 -1.83
C VAL A 113 -11.86 9.80 -2.80
N GLU A 114 -10.86 8.96 -2.61
CA GLU A 114 -9.71 8.88 -3.52
C GLU A 114 -9.19 7.44 -3.61
N ARG A 115 -8.98 6.97 -4.84
CA ARG A 115 -8.43 5.65 -5.13
C ARG A 115 -6.94 5.74 -5.42
N ILE A 116 -6.17 4.95 -4.68
CA ILE A 116 -4.71 4.86 -4.78
C ILE A 116 -4.34 3.49 -5.34
N ILE A 117 -3.69 3.49 -6.50
CA ILE A 117 -3.09 2.28 -7.09
C ILE A 117 -1.85 1.91 -6.29
N ILE A 118 -1.67 0.64 -5.94
CA ILE A 118 -0.57 0.16 -5.09
C ILE A 118 0.27 -0.88 -5.81
N ARG A 119 -0.32 -2.01 -6.24
CA ARG A 119 0.43 -3.16 -6.77
C ARG A 119 1.34 -2.77 -7.94
N ASP A 120 0.86 -1.96 -8.86
CA ASP A 120 1.63 -1.54 -10.04
C ASP A 120 2.74 -0.52 -9.73
N ARG A 121 2.74 0.06 -8.52
CA ARG A 121 3.71 1.08 -8.09
C ARG A 121 4.86 0.50 -7.28
N VAL A 122 4.74 -0.74 -6.80
CA VAL A 122 5.79 -1.44 -6.07
C VAL A 122 6.43 -2.48 -7.00
N PRO A 123 7.73 -2.38 -7.32
CA PRO A 123 8.40 -3.35 -8.18
C PRO A 123 8.26 -4.79 -7.66
N GLN A 124 8.03 -5.74 -8.57
CA GLN A 124 7.81 -7.15 -8.20
C GLN A 124 9.00 -7.74 -7.42
N ASP A 125 10.23 -7.37 -7.77
CA ASP A 125 11.44 -7.83 -7.08
C ASP A 125 11.51 -7.35 -5.61
N VAL A 126 10.92 -6.18 -5.28
CA VAL A 126 10.78 -5.71 -3.89
C VAL A 126 9.75 -6.56 -3.14
N ILE A 127 8.62 -6.87 -3.79
CA ILE A 127 7.58 -7.72 -3.21
C ILE A 127 8.13 -9.12 -2.93
N ASP A 128 8.87 -9.69 -3.88
CA ASP A 128 9.48 -11.01 -3.75
C ASP A 128 10.54 -11.02 -2.64
N GLU A 129 11.33 -9.95 -2.50
CA GLU A 129 12.32 -9.81 -1.45
C GLU A 129 11.70 -9.74 -0.05
N ALA A 130 10.65 -8.92 0.13
CA ALA A 130 9.91 -8.86 1.39
C ALA A 130 9.23 -10.20 1.72
N THR A 131 8.64 -10.84 0.71
CA THR A 131 8.03 -12.17 0.83
C THR A 131 9.02 -13.23 1.27
N ARG A 132 10.20 -13.30 0.63
CA ARG A 132 11.26 -14.21 1.03
C ARG A 132 11.71 -13.94 2.47
N SER A 133 11.94 -12.68 2.83
CA SER A 133 12.35 -12.34 4.20
C SER A 133 11.30 -12.74 5.25
N ARG A 134 10.01 -12.67 4.92
CA ARG A 134 8.93 -13.15 5.79
C ARG A 134 8.95 -14.66 5.96
N ARG A 135 9.15 -15.41 4.87
CA ARG A 135 9.21 -16.88 4.90
C ARG A 135 10.41 -17.40 5.69
N GLU A 136 11.53 -16.69 5.65
CA GLU A 136 12.76 -17.03 6.37
C GLU A 136 12.71 -16.65 7.86
N ALA A 137 11.73 -15.83 8.28
CA ALA A 137 11.60 -15.40 9.66
C ALA A 137 11.20 -16.57 10.58
N ALA A 138 11.91 -16.71 11.70
CA ALA A 138 11.55 -17.72 12.70
C ALA A 138 10.16 -17.43 13.30
N PRO A 139 9.39 -18.46 13.71
CA PRO A 139 8.09 -18.27 14.35
C PRO A 139 8.15 -17.27 15.52
N GLY A 140 7.24 -16.30 15.53
CA GLY A 140 7.19 -15.25 16.55
C GLY A 140 8.26 -14.16 16.44
N LYS A 141 9.06 -14.14 15.36
CA LYS A 141 10.01 -13.07 15.05
C LYS A 141 9.52 -12.23 13.87
N LEU A 142 9.90 -10.96 13.87
CA LEU A 142 9.71 -10.08 12.72
C LEU A 142 10.72 -10.44 11.62
N PRO A 143 10.35 -10.25 10.34
CA PRO A 143 11.28 -10.44 9.24
C PRO A 143 12.42 -9.41 9.28
N ASP A 144 13.59 -9.82 8.80
CA ASP A 144 14.73 -8.92 8.62
C ASP A 144 14.44 -7.78 7.64
N LYS A 145 13.53 -7.98 6.69
CA LYS A 145 13.08 -6.96 5.75
C LYS A 145 11.58 -6.79 5.83
N THR A 146 11.16 -5.53 5.92
CA THR A 146 9.76 -5.17 6.03
C THR A 146 9.38 -4.17 4.96
N LEU A 147 8.31 -4.46 4.22
CA LEU A 147 7.75 -3.52 3.27
C LEU A 147 6.77 -2.58 3.98
N TRP A 148 7.02 -1.29 3.85
CA TRP A 148 6.16 -0.23 4.37
C TRP A 148 5.41 0.46 3.24
N LEU A 149 4.11 0.65 3.44
CA LEU A 149 3.21 1.40 2.58
C LEU A 149 2.81 2.68 3.30
N ASN A 150 3.27 3.83 2.81
CA ASN A 150 3.01 5.14 3.42
C ASN A 150 1.94 5.87 2.62
N PHE A 151 0.87 6.28 3.29
CA PHE A 151 -0.21 7.10 2.74
C PHE A 151 -0.20 8.45 3.46
N VAL A 152 0.04 9.51 2.70
CA VAL A 152 0.24 10.86 3.25
C VAL A 152 -0.80 11.79 2.68
N TRP A 153 -1.68 12.32 3.54
CA TRP A 153 -2.64 13.34 3.15
C TRP A 153 -1.94 14.68 2.95
N THR A 154 -2.15 15.27 1.78
CA THR A 154 -1.65 16.59 1.39
C THR A 154 -2.81 17.44 0.89
N ASP A 155 -2.57 18.72 0.62
CA ASP A 155 -3.59 19.59 0.01
C ASP A 155 -3.99 19.12 -1.40
N GLY A 156 -3.13 18.37 -2.08
CA GLY A 156 -3.37 17.80 -3.41
C GLY A 156 -3.92 16.37 -3.41
N GLY A 157 -4.44 15.88 -2.28
CA GLY A 157 -4.92 14.50 -2.12
C GLY A 157 -3.91 13.60 -1.40
N ILE A 158 -4.10 12.29 -1.54
CA ILE A 158 -3.26 11.28 -0.88
C ILE A 158 -2.04 10.97 -1.75
N LYS A 159 -0.84 11.14 -1.19
CA LYS A 159 0.41 10.66 -1.78
C LYS A 159 0.73 9.27 -1.26
N PHE A 160 1.18 8.40 -2.15
CA PHE A 160 1.62 7.05 -1.82
C PHE A 160 3.11 6.88 -2.08
N HIS A 161 3.81 6.45 -1.02
CA HIS A 161 5.23 6.17 -1.02
C HIS A 161 5.48 4.81 -0.38
N TRP A 162 6.38 4.00 -0.93
CA TRP A 162 6.76 2.72 -0.35
C TRP A 162 8.23 2.70 0.01
N ARG A 163 8.58 1.91 1.03
CA ARG A 163 9.98 1.67 1.43
C ARG A 163 10.16 0.24 1.87
N LEU A 164 11.25 -0.37 1.44
CA LEU A 164 11.74 -1.64 1.96
C LEU A 164 12.80 -1.33 3.00
N GLU A 165 12.55 -1.74 4.24
CA GLU A 165 13.44 -1.47 5.37
C GLU A 165 14.11 -2.74 5.89
N SER A 166 15.28 -2.58 6.50
CA SER A 166 16.04 -3.60 7.21
C SER A 166 16.83 -2.97 8.37
N PRO A 167 16.76 -3.53 9.59
CA PRO A 167 17.58 -3.07 10.71
C PRO A 167 19.07 -3.36 10.55
N LYS A 168 19.46 -4.09 9.49
CA LYS A 168 20.85 -4.45 9.21
C LYS A 168 21.60 -3.39 8.41
N VAL A 169 20.95 -2.31 7.98
CA VAL A 169 21.60 -1.22 7.21
C VAL A 169 21.49 0.13 7.92
N PRO A 170 22.49 1.02 7.78
CA PRO A 170 22.42 2.39 8.29
C PRO A 170 21.20 3.12 7.72
N GLY A 171 20.42 3.77 8.60
CA GLY A 171 19.22 4.50 8.20
C GLY A 171 18.02 3.62 7.82
N TYR A 172 18.12 2.29 8.02
CA TYR A 172 17.06 1.29 7.85
C TYR A 172 16.51 1.10 6.43
N VAL A 173 16.54 2.11 5.55
CA VAL A 173 15.93 2.03 4.22
C VAL A 173 16.90 1.40 3.21
N LEU A 174 16.49 0.28 2.62
CA LEU A 174 17.22 -0.37 1.52
C LEU A 174 16.85 0.25 0.17
N ARG A 175 15.54 0.41 -0.06
CA ARG A 175 14.96 0.89 -1.31
C ARG A 175 13.66 1.62 -1.00
N SER A 176 13.31 2.60 -1.83
CA SER A 176 12.05 3.30 -1.74
C SER A 176 11.59 3.79 -3.11
N GLY A 177 10.33 4.18 -3.20
CA GLY A 177 9.74 4.70 -4.43
C GLY A 177 8.31 5.19 -4.22
N GLY A 178 7.66 5.55 -5.31
CA GLY A 178 6.33 6.16 -5.30
C GLY A 178 6.41 7.68 -5.46
N ASP A 179 5.49 8.39 -4.80
CA ASP A 179 5.33 9.83 -4.97
C ASP A 179 6.46 10.58 -4.26
N VAL A 180 6.85 11.72 -4.83
CA VAL A 180 7.71 12.69 -4.17
C VAL A 180 6.86 13.48 -3.18
N ILE A 181 7.22 13.42 -1.91
CA ILE A 181 6.51 14.09 -0.82
C ILE A 181 7.48 15.11 -0.23
N GLY A 182 7.18 16.40 -0.40
CA GLY A 182 7.99 17.48 0.14
C GLY A 182 8.03 17.44 1.66
N THR A 183 9.22 17.66 2.24
CA THR A 183 9.36 17.94 3.67
C THR A 183 9.23 19.45 3.85
N HIS A 184 8.24 19.90 4.61
CA HIS A 184 8.04 21.31 4.96
C HIS A 184 8.58 21.62 6.35
#